data_AF-A0AA48ID47-F1
#
_entry.id   AF-A0AA48ID47-F1
#
_cell.length_a   1.000
_cell.length_b   1.000
_cell.length_c   1.000
_cell.angle_alpha   90.00
_cell.angle_beta   90.00
_cell.angle_gamma   90.00
#
_symmetry.space_group_name_H-M   'P 1'
#
loop_
_entity.id
_entity.type
_entity.pdbx_description
1 polymer ?
#
loop_
_entity_poly.entity_id
_entity_poly.type
_entity_poly.pdbx_seq_one_letter_code
_entity_poly.pdbx_strand_id
1 'polypeptide(L)'
;MSESSVRFSTPSEASSSAVASASKRTDIRKYLDPQLPRDMNGSDAPPDLRPTEVGDGEDPITQGLVTTHEAETLLALYMQHLNPMTATLDPYLYTLPYLRAASPILLSSLLAIAAKFFRRPLYRALLVHANVVIDRAVGLGQCDIGLIQSLILIVCWKDPTDASSWLKLGIGIRLGYQLGLHLQRNHPLPSSEVQARKIANHERTWYTLSSFDRLYSDVYSLPPTVKLDEIPDAASWAEETAWLGCGDMRHACSFSSASTYRMWVKYRRNLATMSPDLSWAILTDLYAQIEQHMKRWFPLDPSTGMITEWEQVFLKWFDLNHLLKIKWHMLDMCAPNERDANVIDWLHLAELFTLQTEAIGLRGILRYLQDTSATHISSFGVMVYNLFSRLPHFQRRVVTGYVRRLSKCCDSATLGDGETVMGFVGRFMQRLLHVLVSSEEEHALPESEVPPPENPANATALLDLDAFFLGMLQNGTDPFANLVPGQEFWFDPNVVLS
;
A
#
# COMPACT_ATOMS: atom_id res chain seq x y z
N MET A 1 10.88 -52.20 -59.96
CA MET A 1 11.25 -51.51 -58.70
C MET A 1 9.95 -50.94 -58.13
N SER A 2 9.39 -51.65 -57.16
CA SER A 2 8.10 -51.37 -56.53
C SER A 2 8.28 -51.73 -55.06
N GLU A 3 8.49 -50.73 -54.21
CA GLU A 3 8.72 -50.94 -52.79
C GLU A 3 7.41 -51.20 -52.04
N SER A 4 7.50 -52.22 -51.18
CA SER A 4 6.47 -52.94 -50.49
C SER A 4 5.91 -52.19 -49.28
N SER A 5 4.58 -52.15 -49.18
CA SER A 5 3.82 -51.76 -48.00
C SER A 5 3.95 -52.82 -46.90
N VAL A 6 4.55 -52.46 -45.77
CA VAL A 6 4.54 -53.27 -44.54
C VAL A 6 3.51 -52.68 -43.58
N ARG A 7 2.45 -53.45 -43.32
CA ARG A 7 1.45 -53.19 -42.30
C ARG A 7 2.07 -53.37 -40.91
N PHE A 8 2.00 -52.36 -40.06
CA PHE A 8 2.30 -52.49 -38.63
C PHE A 8 1.02 -52.70 -37.83
N SER A 9 1.04 -53.75 -37.02
CA SER A 9 -0.04 -54.25 -36.17
C SER A 9 -0.38 -53.28 -35.02
N THR A 10 -1.67 -53.17 -34.72
CA THR A 10 -2.22 -52.50 -33.53
C THR A 10 -1.77 -53.17 -32.22
N PRO A 11 -1.38 -52.42 -31.18
CA PRO A 11 -1.22 -52.97 -29.84
C PRO A 11 -2.58 -53.17 -29.16
N SER A 12 -2.70 -54.34 -28.54
CA SER A 12 -3.86 -54.88 -27.81
C SER A 12 -4.37 -53.97 -26.69
N GLU A 13 -5.70 -53.80 -26.63
CA GLU A 13 -6.44 -53.35 -25.45
C GLU A 13 -6.36 -54.42 -24.36
N ALA A 14 -5.47 -54.24 -23.38
CA ALA A 14 -5.62 -54.77 -22.02
C ALA A 14 -4.52 -54.20 -21.13
N SER A 15 -4.89 -53.87 -19.90
CA SER A 15 -4.03 -53.46 -18.76
C SER A 15 -3.52 -52.01 -18.70
N SER A 16 -4.40 -51.09 -18.30
CA SER A 16 -4.05 -50.01 -17.37
C SER A 16 -5.29 -49.39 -16.71
N SER A 17 -5.97 -50.17 -15.85
CA SER A 17 -7.01 -49.66 -14.93
C SER A 17 -6.42 -48.81 -13.80
N ALA A 18 -5.43 -47.97 -14.07
CA ALA A 18 -4.67 -47.24 -13.06
C ALA A 18 -4.16 -45.88 -13.55
N VAL A 19 -4.95 -45.12 -14.33
CA VAL A 19 -4.72 -43.66 -14.52
C VAL A 19 -6.07 -42.96 -14.79
N ALA A 20 -6.94 -42.92 -13.78
CA ALA A 20 -8.16 -42.09 -13.81
C ALA A 20 -8.05 -40.95 -12.79
N SER A 21 -7.01 -40.14 -12.93
CA SER A 21 -6.91 -38.79 -12.36
C SER A 21 -6.21 -37.90 -13.40
N ALA A 22 -6.70 -37.93 -14.64
CA ALA A 22 -6.31 -36.95 -15.63
C ALA A 22 -6.87 -35.59 -15.16
N SER A 23 -5.98 -34.71 -14.70
CA SER A 23 -6.27 -33.29 -14.58
C SER A 23 -6.91 -32.84 -15.90
N LYS A 24 -8.21 -32.52 -15.87
CA LYS A 24 -8.91 -31.98 -17.05
C LYS A 24 -8.15 -30.71 -17.45
N ARG A 25 -7.35 -30.79 -18.50
CA ARG A 25 -6.66 -29.63 -19.07
C ARG A 25 -7.74 -28.63 -19.46
N THR A 26 -7.89 -27.60 -18.64
CA THR A 26 -8.96 -26.61 -18.82
C THR A 26 -8.61 -25.78 -20.05
N ASP A 27 -9.55 -25.67 -21.00
CA ASP A 27 -9.32 -24.92 -22.23
C ASP A 27 -9.41 -23.42 -21.94
N ILE A 28 -8.25 -22.78 -21.78
CA ILE A 28 -8.14 -21.35 -21.46
C ILE A 28 -8.47 -20.45 -22.65
N ARG A 29 -8.53 -20.97 -23.88
CA ARG A 29 -8.70 -20.16 -25.11
C ARG A 29 -9.99 -19.34 -25.11
N LYS A 30 -11.05 -19.87 -24.49
CA LYS A 30 -12.34 -19.20 -24.36
C LYS A 30 -12.32 -17.98 -23.42
N TYR A 31 -11.25 -17.82 -22.65
CA TYR A 31 -11.07 -16.76 -21.67
C TYR A 31 -9.97 -15.77 -22.04
N LEU A 32 -9.33 -15.95 -23.22
CA LEU A 32 -8.27 -15.06 -23.68
C LEU A 32 -8.81 -13.73 -24.23
N ASP A 33 -10.01 -13.74 -24.79
CA ASP A 33 -10.66 -12.54 -25.32
C ASP A 33 -11.51 -11.88 -24.23
N PRO A 34 -11.21 -10.62 -23.84
CA PRO A 34 -11.97 -9.94 -22.80
C PRO A 34 -13.38 -9.63 -23.31
N GLN A 35 -14.39 -10.01 -22.53
CA GLN A 35 -15.76 -9.55 -22.76
C GLN A 35 -15.87 -8.12 -22.23
N LEU A 36 -15.91 -7.14 -23.12
CA LEU A 36 -15.96 -5.73 -22.76
C LEU A 36 -17.38 -5.28 -22.37
N PRO A 37 -17.51 -4.29 -21.47
CA PRO A 37 -18.77 -3.59 -21.29
C PRO A 37 -19.18 -2.96 -22.62
N ARG A 38 -20.46 -3.06 -23.00
CA ARG A 38 -20.95 -2.38 -24.21
C ARG A 38 -20.96 -0.87 -23.97
N ASP A 39 -20.48 -0.10 -24.95
CA ASP A 39 -20.47 1.35 -24.91
C ASP A 39 -21.87 1.92 -24.59
N MET A 40 -21.89 3.09 -23.94
CA MET A 40 -23.09 3.79 -23.40
C MET A 40 -24.20 4.12 -24.42
N ASN A 41 -24.05 3.74 -25.68
CA ASN A 41 -25.04 3.91 -26.75
C ASN A 41 -25.77 2.61 -27.15
N GLY A 42 -25.67 1.52 -26.38
CA GLY A 42 -26.27 0.24 -26.76
C GLY A 42 -26.83 -0.60 -25.61
N SER A 43 -28.11 -0.39 -25.31
CA SER A 43 -29.05 -1.37 -24.69
C SER A 43 -28.72 -1.84 -23.26
N ASP A 44 -29.55 -1.39 -22.31
CA ASP A 44 -29.51 -1.71 -20.88
C ASP A 44 -29.50 -3.22 -20.58
N ALA A 45 -28.31 -3.77 -20.37
CA ALA A 45 -28.06 -4.86 -19.42
C ALA A 45 -26.56 -4.90 -19.12
N PRO A 46 -26.13 -4.99 -17.84
CA PRO A 46 -24.76 -5.37 -17.54
C PRO A 46 -24.43 -6.68 -18.27
N PRO A 47 -23.17 -6.89 -18.71
CA PRO A 47 -22.79 -8.15 -19.34
C PRO A 47 -23.25 -9.28 -18.42
N ASP A 48 -23.92 -10.27 -19.02
CA ASP A 48 -24.47 -11.45 -18.36
C ASP A 48 -23.28 -12.30 -17.90
N LEU A 49 -22.60 -11.83 -16.83
CA LEU A 49 -21.54 -12.53 -16.13
C LEU A 49 -22.23 -13.72 -15.49
N ARG A 50 -22.26 -14.83 -16.25
CA ARG A 50 -22.78 -16.11 -15.75
C ARG A 50 -22.19 -16.33 -14.37
N PRO A 51 -23.01 -16.67 -13.36
CA PRO A 51 -22.49 -17.10 -12.06
C PRO A 51 -21.43 -18.15 -12.34
N THR A 52 -20.18 -17.81 -12.03
CA THR A 52 -19.11 -18.78 -12.17
C THR A 52 -19.46 -19.88 -11.18
N GLU A 53 -19.56 -21.13 -11.66
CA GLU A 53 -19.86 -22.25 -10.76
C GLU A 53 -18.83 -22.23 -9.64
N VAL A 54 -19.27 -21.81 -8.45
CA VAL A 54 -18.46 -21.77 -7.24
C VAL A 54 -18.07 -23.21 -6.98
N GLY A 55 -16.81 -23.54 -7.24
CA GLY A 55 -16.31 -24.87 -6.94
C GLY A 55 -16.29 -25.05 -5.43
N ASP A 56 -16.76 -26.20 -4.93
CA ASP A 56 -16.64 -26.58 -3.51
C ASP A 56 -15.21 -26.46 -2.95
N GLY A 57 -14.21 -26.44 -3.86
CA GLY A 57 -12.79 -26.22 -3.60
C GLY A 57 -12.39 -24.81 -3.19
N GLU A 58 -13.24 -23.79 -3.31
CA GLU A 58 -12.88 -22.39 -3.02
C GLU A 58 -13.25 -21.95 -1.60
N ASP A 59 -14.32 -22.51 -1.02
CA ASP A 59 -14.80 -22.15 0.33
C ASP A 59 -13.88 -22.75 1.42
N PRO A 60 -13.15 -21.94 2.19
CA PRO A 60 -12.20 -22.44 3.20
C PRO A 60 -12.89 -23.19 4.35
N ILE A 61 -14.19 -22.97 4.58
CA ILE A 61 -14.98 -23.71 5.58
C ILE A 61 -15.29 -25.11 5.03
N THR A 62 -15.71 -25.22 3.78
CA THR A 62 -15.99 -26.50 3.12
C THR A 62 -14.71 -27.34 2.98
N GLN A 63 -13.57 -26.68 2.77
CA GLN A 63 -12.25 -27.33 2.76
C GLN A 63 -11.74 -27.73 4.16
N GLY A 64 -12.47 -27.41 5.24
CA GLY A 64 -12.10 -27.78 6.60
C GLY A 64 -10.87 -27.03 7.14
N LEU A 65 -10.46 -25.93 6.51
CA LEU A 65 -9.34 -25.11 6.98
C LEU A 65 -9.69 -24.32 8.23
N VAL A 66 -10.98 -23.98 8.37
CA VAL A 66 -11.56 -23.26 9.51
C VAL A 66 -12.96 -23.76 9.79
N THR A 67 -13.36 -23.69 11.05
CA THR A 67 -14.77 -23.87 11.44
C THR A 67 -15.59 -22.63 11.07
N THR A 68 -16.91 -22.77 10.98
CA THR A 68 -17.83 -21.63 10.76
C THR A 68 -17.65 -20.55 11.84
N HIS A 69 -17.50 -20.96 13.10
CA HIS A 69 -17.32 -20.03 14.22
C HIS A 69 -16.00 -19.24 14.14
N GLU A 70 -14.91 -19.89 13.74
CA GLU A 70 -13.63 -19.20 13.49
C GLU A 70 -13.74 -18.23 12.33
N ALA A 71 -14.41 -18.61 11.24
CA ALA A 71 -14.64 -17.74 10.09
C ALA A 71 -15.49 -16.51 10.46
N GLU A 72 -16.57 -16.66 11.22
CA GLU A 72 -17.39 -15.55 11.73
C GLU A 72 -16.56 -14.59 12.58
N THR A 73 -15.77 -15.14 13.51
CA THR A 73 -14.92 -14.35 14.41
C THR A 73 -13.85 -13.56 13.62
N LEU A 74 -13.17 -14.22 12.69
CA LEU A 74 -12.14 -13.59 11.86
C LEU A 74 -12.73 -12.52 10.94
N LEU A 75 -13.88 -12.76 10.32
CA LEU A 75 -14.57 -11.78 9.49
C LEU A 75 -15.01 -10.56 10.30
N ALA A 76 -15.54 -10.76 11.51
CA ALA A 76 -15.91 -9.66 12.40
C ALA A 76 -14.68 -8.80 12.77
N LEU A 77 -13.56 -9.44 13.12
CA LEU A 77 -12.32 -8.74 13.44
C LEU A 77 -11.74 -8.01 12.21
N TYR A 78 -11.86 -8.58 11.01
CA TYR A 78 -11.50 -7.90 9.78
C TYR A 78 -12.32 -6.62 9.59
N MET A 79 -13.65 -6.73 9.65
CA MET A 79 -14.56 -5.60 9.44
C MET A 79 -14.37 -4.51 10.49
N GLN A 80 -14.02 -4.88 11.72
CA GLN A 80 -13.81 -3.95 12.83
C GLN A 80 -12.45 -3.23 12.77
N HIS A 81 -11.37 -3.93 12.42
CA HIS A 81 -10.01 -3.40 12.60
C HIS A 81 -9.25 -3.14 11.30
N LEU A 82 -9.55 -3.87 10.23
CA LEU A 82 -8.78 -3.83 8.99
C LEU A 82 -9.55 -3.09 7.88
N ASN A 83 -10.85 -3.36 7.73
CA ASN A 83 -11.68 -2.65 6.76
C ASN A 83 -11.65 -1.12 6.93
N PRO A 84 -11.65 -0.54 8.15
CA PRO A 84 -11.55 0.92 8.31
C PRO A 84 -10.25 1.52 7.73
N MET A 85 -9.19 0.73 7.58
CA MET A 85 -7.92 1.19 7.00
C MET A 85 -8.04 1.49 5.51
N THR A 86 -8.89 0.75 4.78
CA THR A 86 -9.05 0.88 3.32
C THR A 86 -10.44 1.36 2.89
N ALA A 87 -11.45 1.21 3.75
CA ALA A 87 -12.87 1.43 3.49
C ALA A 87 -13.33 0.84 2.14
N THR A 88 -12.90 -0.40 1.86
CA THR A 88 -13.17 -1.05 0.57
C THR A 88 -14.50 -1.81 0.58
N LEU A 89 -14.85 -2.41 1.73
CA LEU A 89 -16.00 -3.30 1.84
C LEU A 89 -17.12 -2.66 2.66
N ASP A 90 -18.36 -2.95 2.28
CA ASP A 90 -19.56 -2.61 3.03
C ASP A 90 -19.87 -3.73 4.06
N PRO A 91 -19.76 -3.49 5.37
CA PRO A 91 -20.01 -4.51 6.39
C PRO A 91 -21.45 -5.04 6.41
N TYR A 92 -22.42 -4.27 5.91
CA TYR A 92 -23.82 -4.69 5.81
C TYR A 92 -24.08 -5.58 4.59
N LEU A 93 -23.25 -5.45 3.55
CA LEU A 93 -23.31 -6.32 2.36
C LEU A 93 -22.54 -7.62 2.58
N TYR A 94 -21.30 -7.53 3.07
CA TYR A 94 -20.37 -8.65 3.14
C TYR A 94 -20.48 -9.46 4.44
N THR A 95 -21.65 -10.07 4.62
CA THR A 95 -21.88 -11.05 5.69
C THR A 95 -21.27 -12.41 5.33
N LEU A 96 -21.01 -13.27 6.32
CA LEU A 96 -20.48 -14.61 6.04
C LEU A 96 -21.36 -15.42 5.08
N PRO A 97 -22.70 -15.48 5.24
CA PRO A 97 -23.57 -16.16 4.29
C PRO A 97 -23.47 -15.59 2.86
N TYR A 98 -23.42 -14.26 2.72
CA TYR A 98 -23.26 -13.61 1.44
C TYR A 98 -21.92 -13.96 0.78
N LEU A 99 -20.82 -13.87 1.53
CA LEU A 99 -19.48 -14.21 1.05
C LEU A 99 -19.37 -15.67 0.61
N ARG A 100 -19.89 -16.62 1.40
CA ARG A 100 -19.87 -18.04 1.02
C ARG A 100 -20.66 -18.32 -0.26
N ALA A 101 -21.79 -17.63 -0.45
CA ALA A 101 -22.65 -17.84 -1.61
C ALA A 101 -22.17 -17.10 -2.86
N ALA A 102 -21.66 -15.88 -2.71
CA ALA A 102 -21.37 -14.97 -3.83
C ALA A 102 -19.89 -14.82 -4.16
N SER A 103 -18.98 -14.97 -3.18
CA SER A 103 -17.53 -14.86 -3.41
C SER A 103 -16.69 -15.56 -2.34
N PRO A 104 -16.55 -16.90 -2.41
CA PRO A 104 -15.65 -17.64 -1.52
C PRO A 104 -14.17 -17.29 -1.74
N ILE A 105 -13.82 -16.78 -2.92
CA ILE A 105 -12.50 -16.19 -3.20
C ILE A 105 -12.23 -15.02 -2.25
N LEU A 106 -13.16 -14.06 -2.18
CA LEU A 106 -13.07 -12.93 -1.27
C LEU A 106 -13.07 -13.39 0.19
N LEU A 107 -13.94 -14.35 0.55
CA LEU A 107 -13.94 -14.94 1.88
C LEU A 107 -12.55 -15.47 2.26
N SER A 108 -11.93 -16.25 1.38
CA SER A 108 -10.59 -16.83 1.59
C SER A 108 -9.55 -15.75 1.86
N SER A 109 -9.54 -14.68 1.06
CA SER A 109 -8.63 -13.54 1.25
C SER A 109 -8.86 -12.85 2.60
N LEU A 110 -10.11 -12.57 2.95
CA LEU A 110 -10.48 -11.89 4.20
C LEU A 110 -10.07 -12.69 5.43
N LEU A 111 -10.33 -14.00 5.43
CA LEU A 111 -9.96 -14.87 6.54
C LEU A 111 -8.45 -15.02 6.67
N ALA A 112 -7.71 -15.13 5.56
CA ALA A 112 -6.25 -15.16 5.58
C ALA A 112 -5.67 -13.87 6.17
N ILE A 113 -6.14 -12.71 5.71
CA ILE A 113 -5.69 -11.40 6.19
C ILE A 113 -6.00 -11.25 7.68
N ALA A 114 -7.21 -11.58 8.12
CA ALA A 114 -7.58 -11.53 9.53
C ALA A 114 -6.73 -12.48 10.39
N ALA A 115 -6.51 -13.71 9.91
CA ALA A 115 -5.72 -14.70 10.62
C ALA A 115 -4.28 -14.24 10.86
N LYS A 116 -3.70 -13.43 9.95
CA LYS A 116 -2.38 -12.81 10.13
C LYS A 116 -2.25 -12.09 11.47
N PHE A 117 -3.28 -11.36 11.87
CA PHE A 117 -3.26 -10.51 13.07
C PHE A 117 -3.94 -11.15 14.29
N PHE A 118 -4.95 -11.98 14.08
CA PHE A 118 -5.84 -12.43 15.15
C PHE A 118 -5.77 -13.93 15.43
N ARG A 119 -5.29 -14.75 14.48
CA ARG A 119 -5.15 -16.21 14.61
C ARG A 119 -3.95 -16.72 13.83
N ARG A 120 -2.75 -16.29 14.22
CA ARG A 120 -1.48 -16.56 13.51
C ARG A 120 -1.25 -18.04 13.13
N PRO A 121 -1.63 -19.05 13.94
CA PRO A 121 -1.49 -20.45 13.55
C PRO A 121 -2.24 -20.85 12.27
N LEU A 122 -3.36 -20.17 11.96
CA LEU A 122 -4.17 -20.43 10.77
C LEU A 122 -3.68 -19.66 9.53
N TYR A 123 -2.88 -18.61 9.73
CA TYR A 123 -2.50 -17.66 8.68
C TYR A 123 -1.87 -18.34 7.47
N ARG A 124 -0.88 -19.22 7.67
CA ARG A 124 -0.17 -19.85 6.54
C ARG A 124 -1.08 -20.73 5.69
N ALA A 125 -1.90 -21.56 6.33
CA ALA A 125 -2.81 -22.45 5.61
C ALA A 125 -3.87 -21.66 4.82
N LEU A 126 -4.46 -20.64 5.45
CA LEU A 126 -5.45 -19.78 4.80
C LEU A 126 -4.84 -18.92 3.68
N LEU A 127 -3.62 -18.42 3.86
CA LEU A 127 -2.94 -17.63 2.83
C LEU A 127 -2.58 -18.48 1.60
N VAL A 128 -2.07 -19.70 1.81
CA VAL A 128 -1.79 -20.64 0.71
C VAL A 128 -3.08 -20.93 -0.05
N HIS A 129 -4.18 -21.24 0.66
CA HIS A 129 -5.48 -21.46 0.05
C HIS A 129 -5.98 -20.24 -0.73
N ALA A 130 -5.95 -19.05 -0.14
CA ALA A 130 -6.39 -17.83 -0.79
C ALA A 130 -5.60 -17.53 -2.08
N ASN A 131 -4.28 -17.70 -2.06
CA ASN A 131 -3.45 -17.53 -3.27
C ASN A 131 -3.78 -18.59 -4.33
N VAL A 132 -3.93 -19.86 -3.96
CA VAL A 132 -4.29 -20.93 -4.92
C VAL A 132 -5.63 -20.62 -5.60
N VAL A 133 -6.62 -20.16 -4.83
CA VAL A 133 -7.95 -19.80 -5.36
C VAL A 133 -7.84 -18.59 -6.30
N ILE A 134 -7.12 -17.54 -5.91
CA ILE A 134 -6.89 -16.35 -6.76
C ILE A 134 -6.12 -16.70 -8.04
N ASP A 135 -5.02 -17.43 -7.93
CA ASP A 135 -4.17 -17.80 -9.07
C ASP A 135 -4.94 -18.68 -10.07
N ARG A 136 -5.77 -19.59 -9.56
CA ARG A 136 -6.68 -20.38 -10.38
C ARG A 136 -7.71 -19.49 -11.08
N ALA A 137 -8.36 -18.58 -10.36
CA ALA A 137 -9.35 -17.66 -10.90
C ALA A 137 -8.76 -16.79 -12.03
N VAL A 138 -7.59 -16.21 -11.78
CA VAL A 138 -6.82 -15.44 -12.77
C VAL A 138 -6.43 -16.30 -13.96
N GLY A 139 -5.90 -17.50 -13.73
CA GLY A 139 -5.50 -18.43 -14.80
C GLY A 139 -6.66 -18.91 -15.67
N LEU A 140 -7.87 -18.91 -15.12
CA LEU A 140 -9.12 -19.20 -15.84
C LEU A 140 -9.76 -17.95 -16.46
N GLY A 141 -9.17 -16.76 -16.30
CA GLY A 141 -9.74 -15.51 -16.80
C GLY A 141 -11.11 -15.17 -16.18
N GLN A 142 -11.35 -15.55 -14.92
CA GLN A 142 -12.51 -15.10 -14.17
C GLN A 142 -12.47 -13.57 -14.03
N CYS A 143 -13.66 -12.95 -14.07
CA CYS A 143 -13.81 -11.50 -14.02
C CYS A 143 -15.05 -11.16 -13.21
N ASP A 144 -14.86 -10.93 -11.92
CA ASP A 144 -15.91 -10.54 -10.98
C ASP A 144 -15.35 -9.59 -9.92
N ILE A 145 -16.26 -8.90 -9.22
CA ILE A 145 -15.90 -7.89 -8.24
C ILE A 145 -15.12 -8.46 -7.04
N GLY A 146 -15.42 -9.70 -6.66
CA GLY A 146 -14.78 -10.37 -5.53
C GLY A 146 -13.32 -10.69 -5.82
N LEU A 147 -13.00 -11.16 -7.02
CA LEU A 147 -11.61 -11.37 -7.45
C LEU A 147 -10.80 -10.05 -7.43
N ILE A 148 -11.36 -8.95 -7.94
CA ILE A 148 -10.70 -7.64 -7.91
C ILE A 148 -10.44 -7.21 -6.47
N GLN A 149 -11.44 -7.31 -5.59
CA GLN A 149 -11.30 -6.98 -4.18
C GLN A 149 -10.26 -7.87 -3.48
N SER A 150 -10.24 -9.17 -3.76
CA SER A 150 -9.22 -10.10 -3.26
C SER A 150 -7.80 -9.68 -3.65
N LEU A 151 -7.60 -9.31 -4.93
CA LEU A 151 -6.29 -8.84 -5.43
C LEU A 151 -5.83 -7.57 -4.70
N ILE A 152 -6.72 -6.60 -4.51
CA ILE A 152 -6.42 -5.36 -3.76
C ILE A 152 -6.06 -5.68 -2.31
N LEU A 153 -6.92 -6.44 -1.62
CA LEU A 153 -6.82 -6.62 -0.17
C LEU A 153 -5.66 -7.53 0.24
N ILE A 154 -5.32 -8.55 -0.55
CA ILE A 154 -4.10 -9.34 -0.29
C ILE A 154 -2.85 -8.47 -0.41
N VAL A 155 -2.81 -7.55 -1.38
CA VAL A 155 -1.68 -6.64 -1.55
C VAL A 155 -1.53 -5.71 -0.35
N CYS A 156 -2.63 -5.19 0.21
CA CYS A 156 -2.63 -4.31 1.38
C CYS A 156 -1.85 -4.87 2.58
N TRP A 157 -1.98 -6.18 2.83
CA TRP A 157 -1.37 -6.85 3.98
C TRP A 157 -0.53 -8.05 3.57
N LYS A 158 0.20 -7.92 2.45
CA LYS A 158 1.08 -8.96 1.95
C LYS A 158 2.18 -9.33 2.94
N ASP A 159 2.82 -10.47 2.68
CA ASP A 159 4.08 -10.78 3.33
C ASP A 159 5.18 -9.83 2.81
N PRO A 160 6.10 -9.34 3.65
CA PRO A 160 7.21 -8.50 3.19
C PRO A 160 8.02 -9.11 2.04
N THR A 161 8.09 -10.45 1.97
CA THR A 161 8.78 -11.19 0.89
C THR A 161 7.96 -11.35 -0.39
N ASP A 162 6.66 -10.99 -0.39
CA ASP A 162 5.83 -11.05 -1.58
C ASP A 162 6.16 -9.90 -2.54
N ALA A 163 6.76 -10.21 -3.69
CA ALA A 163 7.11 -9.27 -4.75
C ALA A 163 6.04 -9.15 -5.86
N SER A 164 4.87 -9.81 -5.71
CA SER A 164 3.85 -9.89 -6.76
C SER A 164 2.86 -8.72 -6.81
N SER A 165 2.99 -7.73 -5.92
CA SER A 165 1.98 -6.66 -5.74
C SER A 165 1.71 -5.85 -6.99
N TRP A 166 2.76 -5.44 -7.69
CA TRP A 166 2.63 -4.68 -8.94
C TRP A 166 1.80 -5.44 -9.97
N LEU A 167 2.08 -6.74 -10.13
CA LEU A 167 1.37 -7.59 -11.09
C LEU A 167 -0.08 -7.83 -10.67
N LYS A 168 -0.33 -8.15 -9.38
CA LYS A 168 -1.68 -8.38 -8.84
C LYS A 168 -2.57 -7.14 -9.01
N LEU A 169 -2.06 -5.94 -8.72
CA LEU A 169 -2.78 -4.69 -8.95
C LEU A 169 -3.02 -4.44 -10.44
N GLY A 170 -2.03 -4.67 -11.30
CA GLY A 170 -2.19 -4.55 -12.75
C GLY A 170 -3.25 -5.50 -13.33
N ILE A 171 -3.38 -6.72 -12.78
CA ILE A 171 -4.47 -7.65 -13.11
C ILE A 171 -5.80 -7.06 -12.65
N GLY A 172 -5.90 -6.63 -11.38
CA GLY A 172 -7.11 -6.01 -10.85
C GLY A 172 -7.59 -4.83 -11.68
N ILE A 173 -6.69 -3.95 -12.13
CA ILE A 173 -6.99 -2.81 -13.00
C ILE A 173 -7.58 -3.26 -14.33
N ARG A 174 -6.96 -4.24 -14.99
CA ARG A 174 -7.49 -4.79 -16.26
C ARG A 174 -8.87 -5.42 -16.09
N LEU A 175 -9.09 -6.18 -15.02
CA LEU A 175 -10.41 -6.73 -14.70
C LEU A 175 -11.42 -5.61 -14.40
N GLY A 176 -11.01 -4.54 -13.71
CA GLY A 176 -11.85 -3.37 -13.45
C GLY A 176 -12.29 -2.64 -14.73
N TYR A 177 -11.39 -2.49 -15.70
CA TYR A 177 -11.76 -1.99 -17.02
C TYR A 177 -12.75 -2.94 -17.73
N GLN A 178 -12.49 -4.25 -17.69
CA GLN A 178 -13.37 -5.25 -18.29
C GLN A 178 -14.76 -5.30 -17.64
N LEU A 179 -14.88 -5.00 -16.34
CA LEU A 179 -16.17 -4.84 -15.66
C LEU A 179 -16.82 -3.46 -15.85
N GLY A 180 -16.15 -2.52 -16.51
CA GLY A 180 -16.67 -1.17 -16.71
C GLY A 180 -16.68 -0.31 -15.45
N LEU A 181 -15.86 -0.63 -14.44
CA LEU A 181 -15.86 0.11 -13.17
C LEU A 181 -15.39 1.57 -13.31
N HIS A 182 -14.66 1.86 -14.39
CA HIS A 182 -14.21 3.20 -14.78
C HIS A 182 -15.30 4.07 -15.40
N LEU A 183 -16.45 3.48 -15.75
CA LEU A 183 -17.55 4.21 -16.36
C LEU A 183 -18.34 4.95 -15.28
N GLN A 184 -18.57 6.25 -15.50
CA GLN A 184 -19.42 7.04 -14.63
C GLN A 184 -20.89 6.63 -14.81
N ARG A 185 -21.58 6.45 -13.68
CA ARG A 185 -23.02 6.20 -13.66
C ARG A 185 -23.80 7.46 -14.10
N ASN A 186 -24.83 7.28 -14.93
CA ASN A 186 -25.66 8.38 -15.46
C ASN A 186 -27.00 8.59 -14.74
N HIS A 187 -27.33 7.76 -13.76
CA HIS A 187 -28.62 7.77 -13.07
C HIS A 187 -28.38 7.79 -11.56
N PRO A 188 -29.20 8.44 -10.74
CA PRO A 188 -29.03 8.43 -9.29
C PRO A 188 -29.08 7.01 -8.70
N LEU A 189 -28.55 6.83 -7.50
CA LEU A 189 -28.69 5.57 -6.77
C LEU A 189 -30.16 5.19 -6.63
N PRO A 190 -30.50 3.90 -6.77
CA PRO A 190 -31.86 3.44 -6.58
C PRO A 190 -32.30 3.60 -5.13
N SER A 191 -33.61 3.75 -4.90
CA SER A 191 -34.20 3.84 -3.56
C SER A 191 -34.12 2.52 -2.78
N SER A 192 -33.92 1.40 -3.46
CA SER A 192 -33.68 0.10 -2.82
C SER A 192 -32.27 0.05 -2.24
N GLU A 193 -32.16 0.04 -0.91
CA GLU A 193 -30.89 0.02 -0.19
C GLU A 193 -29.97 -1.12 -0.66
N VAL A 194 -30.49 -2.33 -0.83
CA VAL A 194 -29.68 -3.47 -1.28
C VAL A 194 -29.10 -3.25 -2.68
N GLN A 195 -29.87 -2.66 -3.60
CA GLN A 195 -29.39 -2.35 -4.94
C GLN A 195 -28.37 -1.20 -4.91
N ALA A 196 -28.65 -0.16 -4.12
CA ALA A 196 -27.74 0.97 -3.94
C ALA A 196 -26.38 0.52 -3.37
N ARG A 197 -26.37 -0.33 -2.34
CA ARG A 197 -25.14 -0.92 -1.77
C ARG A 197 -24.33 -1.69 -2.80
N LYS A 198 -24.99 -2.47 -3.67
CA LYS A 198 -24.32 -3.22 -4.73
C LYS A 198 -23.68 -2.31 -5.78
N ILE A 199 -24.38 -1.25 -6.21
CA ILE A 199 -23.83 -0.26 -7.15
C ILE A 199 -22.65 0.48 -6.51
N ALA A 200 -22.85 1.03 -5.30
CA ALA A 200 -21.82 1.73 -4.56
C ALA A 200 -20.60 0.84 -4.28
N ASN A 201 -20.78 -0.47 -4.10
CA ASN A 201 -19.69 -1.42 -3.95
C ASN A 201 -18.79 -1.53 -5.20
N HIS A 202 -19.39 -1.53 -6.39
CA HIS A 202 -18.61 -1.50 -7.64
C HIS A 202 -17.83 -0.20 -7.78
N GLU A 203 -18.49 0.94 -7.54
CA GLU A 203 -17.87 2.27 -7.61
C GLU A 203 -16.73 2.42 -6.58
N ARG A 204 -16.98 2.04 -5.31
CA ARG A 204 -15.99 2.04 -4.21
C ARG A 204 -14.77 1.18 -4.52
N THR A 205 -14.98 0.04 -5.18
CA THR A 205 -13.87 -0.84 -5.60
C THR A 205 -12.99 -0.11 -6.61
N TRP A 206 -13.55 0.66 -7.54
CA TRP A 206 -12.77 1.47 -8.48
C TRP A 206 -11.96 2.57 -7.80
N TYR A 207 -12.57 3.31 -6.87
CA TYR A 207 -11.85 4.33 -6.08
C TYR A 207 -10.71 3.73 -5.27
N THR A 208 -10.96 2.58 -4.64
CA THR A 208 -9.92 1.87 -3.89
C THR A 208 -8.79 1.44 -4.84
N LEU A 209 -9.12 0.74 -5.93
CA LEU A 209 -8.15 0.22 -6.89
C LEU A 209 -7.29 1.34 -7.52
N SER A 210 -7.91 2.45 -7.89
CA SER A 210 -7.22 3.61 -8.46
C SER A 210 -6.30 4.30 -7.44
N SER A 211 -6.66 4.29 -6.15
CA SER A 211 -5.78 4.77 -5.09
C SER A 211 -4.54 3.88 -4.92
N PHE A 212 -4.73 2.56 -4.99
CA PHE A 212 -3.63 1.60 -4.92
C PHE A 212 -2.71 1.66 -6.15
N ASP A 213 -3.26 1.85 -7.35
CA ASP A 213 -2.47 2.06 -8.57
C ASP A 213 -1.49 3.23 -8.40
N ARG A 214 -1.98 4.38 -7.90
CA ARG A 214 -1.14 5.56 -7.63
C ARG A 214 -0.09 5.31 -6.56
N LEU A 215 -0.50 4.72 -5.43
CA LEU A 215 0.39 4.44 -4.31
C LEU A 215 1.53 3.51 -4.72
N TYR A 216 1.22 2.40 -5.39
CA TYR A 216 2.24 1.43 -5.80
C TYR A 216 3.05 1.91 -7.01
N SER A 217 2.50 2.75 -7.88
CA SER A 217 3.24 3.44 -8.93
C SER A 217 4.34 4.35 -8.38
N ASP A 218 4.06 5.03 -7.27
CA ASP A 218 5.04 5.84 -6.56
C ASP A 218 6.14 4.98 -5.95
N VAL A 219 5.73 3.91 -5.23
CA VAL A 219 6.62 2.94 -4.59
C VAL A 219 7.59 2.31 -5.59
N TYR A 220 7.09 1.82 -6.72
CA TYR A 220 7.92 1.15 -7.72
C TYR A 220 8.57 2.13 -8.71
N SER A 221 8.30 3.43 -8.60
CA SER A 221 8.71 4.44 -9.58
C SER A 221 8.24 4.13 -11.02
N LEU A 222 7.07 3.50 -11.15
CA LEU A 222 6.44 3.12 -12.42
C LEU A 222 5.22 4.02 -12.72
N PRO A 223 4.82 4.22 -13.99
CA PRO A 223 3.67 5.05 -14.31
C PRO A 223 2.35 4.41 -13.84
N PRO A 224 1.39 5.21 -13.32
CA PRO A 224 0.05 4.72 -13.03
C PRO A 224 -0.67 4.29 -14.32
N THR A 225 -1.48 3.26 -14.19
CA THR A 225 -2.26 2.67 -15.30
C THR A 225 -3.63 3.34 -15.44
N VAL A 226 -4.25 3.74 -14.33
CA VAL A 226 -5.56 4.40 -14.31
C VAL A 226 -5.38 5.89 -14.62
N LYS A 227 -6.14 6.42 -15.58
CA LYS A 227 -6.08 7.87 -15.86
C LYS A 227 -6.97 8.63 -14.87
N LEU A 228 -6.52 9.81 -14.47
CA LEU A 228 -7.20 10.60 -13.45
C LEU A 228 -8.58 11.12 -13.93
N ASP A 229 -8.72 11.37 -15.23
CA ASP A 229 -9.96 11.78 -15.90
C ASP A 229 -11.00 10.65 -16.03
N GLU A 230 -10.58 9.40 -15.85
CA GLU A 230 -11.45 8.22 -15.80
C GLU A 230 -11.95 7.92 -14.38
N ILE A 231 -11.62 8.79 -13.41
CA ILE A 231 -12.07 8.66 -12.03
C ILE A 231 -13.17 9.70 -11.80
N PRO A 232 -14.42 9.29 -11.52
CA PRO A 232 -15.51 10.22 -11.25
C PRO A 232 -15.24 11.09 -10.02
N ASP A 233 -16.00 12.17 -9.87
CA ASP A 233 -15.86 13.06 -8.71
C ASP A 233 -16.20 12.33 -7.41
N ALA A 234 -15.15 12.02 -6.63
CA ALA A 234 -15.27 11.28 -5.39
C ALA A 234 -16.07 12.03 -4.32
N ALA A 235 -16.06 13.36 -4.32
CA ALA A 235 -16.82 14.15 -3.35
C ALA A 235 -18.32 14.04 -3.59
N SER A 236 -18.79 14.32 -4.81
CA SER A 236 -20.21 14.16 -5.16
C SER A 236 -20.68 12.72 -4.97
N TRP A 237 -19.85 11.74 -5.35
CA TRP A 237 -20.15 10.33 -5.12
C TRP A 237 -20.32 9.99 -3.64
N ALA A 238 -19.38 10.40 -2.79
CA ALA A 238 -19.42 10.10 -1.36
C ALA A 238 -20.57 10.82 -0.63
N GLU A 239 -20.96 12.01 -1.09
CA GLU A 239 -22.16 12.70 -0.60
C GLU A 239 -23.42 11.92 -0.95
N GLU A 240 -23.54 11.42 -2.19
CA GLU A 240 -24.69 10.61 -2.63
C GLU A 240 -24.77 9.27 -1.88
N THR A 241 -23.64 8.63 -1.56
CA THR A 241 -23.60 7.34 -0.85
C THR A 241 -23.58 7.47 0.68
N ALA A 242 -23.48 8.68 1.23
CA ALA A 242 -23.28 8.90 2.67
C ALA A 242 -24.31 8.18 3.56
N TRP A 243 -25.57 8.12 3.11
CA TRP A 243 -26.68 7.46 3.82
C TRP A 243 -26.51 5.93 3.96
N LEU A 244 -25.62 5.31 3.17
CA LEU A 244 -25.29 3.88 3.28
C LEU A 244 -24.41 3.57 4.50
N GLY A 245 -23.71 4.58 5.06
CA GLY A 245 -22.89 4.42 6.26
C GLY A 245 -21.61 3.59 6.06
N CYS A 246 -21.07 3.54 4.84
CA CYS A 246 -19.91 2.69 4.49
C CYS A 246 -18.54 3.36 4.63
N GLY A 247 -18.48 4.61 5.08
CA GLY A 247 -17.22 5.38 5.18
C GLY A 247 -16.72 5.93 3.82
N ASP A 248 -17.61 6.13 2.85
CA ASP A 248 -17.23 6.58 1.50
C ASP A 248 -16.57 7.96 1.47
N MET A 249 -16.89 8.81 2.45
CA MET A 249 -16.34 10.16 2.59
C MET A 249 -14.81 10.17 2.80
N ARG A 250 -14.23 9.08 3.30
CA ARG A 250 -12.76 8.92 3.35
C ARG A 250 -12.15 8.88 1.94
N HIS A 251 -12.79 8.23 0.97
CA HIS A 251 -12.28 8.21 -0.39
C HIS A 251 -12.30 9.63 -0.95
N ALA A 252 -13.37 10.41 -0.72
CA ALA A 252 -13.40 11.82 -1.09
C ALA A 252 -12.23 12.62 -0.49
N CYS A 253 -11.90 12.39 0.79
CA CYS A 253 -10.72 12.95 1.43
C CYS A 253 -9.44 12.59 0.66
N SER A 254 -9.15 11.30 0.50
CA SER A 254 -7.94 10.82 -0.19
C SER A 254 -7.84 11.26 -1.66
N PHE A 255 -8.97 11.38 -2.37
CA PHE A 255 -9.00 11.81 -3.76
C PHE A 255 -8.87 13.31 -3.94
N SER A 256 -9.25 14.12 -2.94
CA SER A 256 -9.12 15.57 -3.03
C SER A 256 -7.66 16.05 -3.11
N SER A 257 -6.68 15.25 -2.70
CA SER A 257 -5.23 15.51 -2.85
C SER A 257 -4.57 14.72 -3.99
N ALA A 258 -5.35 13.98 -4.79
CA ALA A 258 -4.80 13.09 -5.83
C ALA A 258 -4.08 13.83 -6.97
N SER A 259 -4.60 14.98 -7.39
CA SER A 259 -3.97 15.83 -8.42
C SER A 259 -2.63 16.38 -7.91
N THR A 260 -2.61 16.86 -6.66
CA THR A 260 -1.41 17.32 -5.97
C THR A 260 -0.37 16.21 -5.89
N TYR A 261 -0.77 15.00 -5.50
CA TYR A 261 0.13 13.84 -5.46
C TYR A 261 0.69 13.48 -6.85
N ARG A 262 -0.13 13.54 -7.91
CA ARG A 262 0.34 13.33 -9.28
C ARG A 262 1.38 14.37 -9.69
N MET A 263 1.21 15.63 -9.28
CA MET A 263 2.18 16.69 -9.52
C MET A 263 3.47 16.44 -8.73
N TRP A 264 3.40 15.98 -7.48
CA TRP A 264 4.55 15.54 -6.69
C TRP A 264 5.36 14.44 -7.40
N VAL A 265 4.71 13.38 -7.89
CA VAL A 265 5.39 12.30 -8.61
C VAL A 265 6.08 12.82 -9.87
N LYS A 266 5.43 13.70 -10.63
CA LYS A 266 6.04 14.34 -11.81
C LYS A 266 7.24 15.18 -11.43
N TYR A 267 7.16 15.96 -10.36
CA TYR A 267 8.27 16.75 -9.84
C TYR A 267 9.46 15.86 -9.51
N ARG A 268 9.27 14.80 -8.70
CA ARG A 268 10.37 13.89 -8.32
C ARG A 268 11.06 13.26 -9.53
N ARG A 269 10.28 12.82 -10.53
CA ARG A 269 10.82 12.21 -11.76
C ARG A 269 11.64 13.16 -12.63
N ASN A 270 11.41 14.47 -12.52
CA ASN A 270 12.09 15.47 -13.34
C ASN A 270 13.09 16.31 -12.52
N LEU A 271 13.36 15.93 -11.27
CA LEU A 271 14.22 16.72 -10.36
C LEU A 271 15.59 17.05 -10.97
N ALA A 272 16.19 16.09 -11.67
CA ALA A 272 17.52 16.26 -12.27
C ALA A 272 17.54 17.19 -13.50
N THR A 273 16.39 17.46 -14.13
CA THR A 273 16.29 18.23 -15.37
C THR A 273 15.59 19.58 -15.20
N MET A 274 15.05 19.86 -14.01
CA MET A 274 14.29 21.08 -13.73
C MET A 274 15.17 22.23 -13.23
N SER A 275 14.84 23.45 -13.62
CA SER A 275 15.50 24.64 -13.07
C SER A 275 15.12 24.84 -11.60
N PRO A 276 16.02 25.43 -10.78
CA PRO A 276 15.72 25.73 -9.38
C PRO A 276 14.44 26.58 -9.19
N ASP A 277 14.23 27.60 -10.03
CA ASP A 277 13.06 28.48 -9.95
C ASP A 277 11.75 27.72 -10.21
N LEU A 278 11.75 26.82 -11.22
CA LEU A 278 10.58 26.00 -11.53
C LEU A 278 10.30 24.99 -10.41
N SER A 279 11.35 24.36 -9.89
CA SER A 279 11.24 23.44 -8.75
C SER A 279 10.67 24.13 -7.51
N TRP A 280 11.16 25.32 -7.18
CA TRP A 280 10.66 26.12 -6.06
C TRP A 280 9.19 26.51 -6.24
N ALA A 281 8.81 26.96 -7.43
CA ALA A 281 7.42 27.32 -7.74
C ALA A 281 6.48 26.12 -7.57
N ILE A 282 6.87 24.94 -8.05
CA ILE A 282 6.08 23.71 -7.91
C ILE A 282 5.97 23.29 -6.45
N LEU A 283 7.07 23.28 -5.69
CA LEU A 283 7.04 22.92 -4.27
C LEU A 283 6.15 23.86 -3.45
N THR A 284 6.18 25.16 -3.77
CA THR A 284 5.34 26.16 -3.12
C THR A 284 3.85 25.92 -3.41
N ASP A 285 3.51 25.64 -4.67
CA ASP A 285 2.15 25.30 -5.09
C ASP A 285 1.66 23.99 -4.45
N LEU A 286 2.48 22.94 -4.47
CA LEU A 286 2.21 21.67 -3.79
C LEU A 286 1.95 21.86 -2.30
N TYR A 287 2.80 22.63 -1.61
CA TYR A 287 2.63 22.91 -0.18
C TYR A 287 1.31 23.62 0.10
N ALA A 288 0.98 24.66 -0.67
CA ALA A 288 -0.25 25.43 -0.51
C ALA A 288 -1.51 24.56 -0.76
N GLN A 289 -1.49 23.71 -1.77
CA GLN A 289 -2.61 22.80 -2.07
C GLN A 289 -2.85 21.78 -0.94
N ILE A 290 -1.80 21.18 -0.38
CA ILE A 290 -1.94 20.25 0.75
C ILE A 290 -2.37 21.00 2.02
N GLU A 291 -1.89 22.21 2.25
CA GLU A 291 -2.35 23.02 3.39
C GLU A 291 -3.84 23.35 3.29
N GLN A 292 -4.34 23.68 2.09
CA GLN A 292 -5.76 23.89 1.83
C GLN A 292 -6.57 22.59 2.04
N HIS A 293 -6.06 21.46 1.56
CA HIS A 293 -6.63 20.14 1.81
C HIS A 293 -6.74 19.88 3.32
N MET A 294 -5.67 20.12 4.08
CA MET A 294 -5.63 19.92 5.53
C MET A 294 -6.66 20.77 6.26
N LYS A 295 -6.81 22.05 5.88
CA LYS A 295 -7.82 22.97 6.43
C LYS A 295 -9.24 22.51 6.17
N ARG A 296 -9.51 21.90 5.01
CA ARG A 296 -10.83 21.39 4.63
C ARG A 296 -11.21 20.12 5.39
N TRP A 297 -10.29 19.16 5.50
CA TRP A 297 -10.62 17.81 5.96
C TRP A 297 -10.32 17.55 7.44
N PHE A 298 -9.44 18.35 8.06
CA PHE A 298 -9.03 18.16 9.45
C PHE A 298 -9.25 19.44 10.27
N PRO A 299 -10.52 19.78 10.58
CA PRO A 299 -10.85 20.96 11.36
C PRO A 299 -10.26 20.88 12.78
N LEU A 300 -10.14 22.04 13.44
CA LEU A 300 -9.64 22.13 14.82
C LEU A 300 -10.51 21.36 15.82
N ASP A 301 -11.82 21.38 15.62
CA ASP A 301 -12.78 20.55 16.34
C ASP A 301 -13.13 19.32 15.49
N PRO A 302 -12.62 18.12 15.84
CA PRO A 302 -12.86 16.91 15.05
C PRO A 302 -14.34 16.54 14.91
N SER A 303 -15.20 16.98 15.82
CA SER A 303 -16.65 16.70 15.76
C SER A 303 -17.35 17.41 14.59
N THR A 304 -16.73 18.46 14.04
CA THR A 304 -17.24 19.22 12.89
C THR A 304 -16.74 18.68 11.54
N GLY A 305 -15.90 17.65 11.55
CA GLY A 305 -15.33 17.06 10.33
C GLY A 305 -16.34 16.26 9.51
N MET A 306 -16.08 16.14 8.21
CA MET A 306 -16.90 15.36 7.26
C MET A 306 -16.67 13.84 7.38
N ILE A 307 -15.56 13.45 8.01
CA ILE A 307 -15.15 12.08 8.27
C ILE A 307 -15.03 11.86 9.77
N THR A 308 -15.10 10.60 10.22
CA THR A 308 -15.05 10.28 11.65
C THR A 308 -13.74 10.72 12.29
N GLU A 309 -13.74 10.97 13.61
CA GLU A 309 -12.52 11.33 14.34
C GLU A 309 -11.40 10.30 14.15
N TRP A 310 -11.75 9.02 14.10
CA TRP A 310 -10.80 7.94 13.84
C TRP A 310 -10.17 8.07 12.44
N GLU A 311 -10.98 8.37 11.41
CA GLU A 311 -10.48 8.59 10.05
C GLU A 311 -9.64 9.86 9.94
N GLN A 312 -10.02 10.93 10.63
CA GLN A 312 -9.22 12.17 10.66
C GLN A 312 -7.83 11.89 11.24
N VAL A 313 -7.76 11.19 12.37
CA VAL A 313 -6.48 10.83 13.00
C VAL A 313 -5.63 9.95 12.07
N PHE A 314 -6.25 9.03 11.34
CA PHE A 314 -5.52 8.16 10.41
C PHE A 314 -5.06 8.88 9.14
N LEU A 315 -5.94 9.59 8.45
CA LEU A 315 -5.65 10.20 7.14
C LEU A 315 -4.71 11.39 7.27
N LYS A 316 -4.88 12.23 8.30
CA LYS A 316 -4.00 13.37 8.58
C LYS A 316 -2.53 12.98 8.70
N TRP A 317 -2.26 11.76 9.15
CA TRP A 317 -0.90 11.23 9.26
C TRP A 317 -0.20 11.13 7.90
N PHE A 318 -0.92 10.73 6.84
CA PHE A 318 -0.39 10.67 5.48
C PHE A 318 -0.09 12.05 4.92
N ASP A 319 -0.98 13.01 5.14
CA ASP A 319 -0.83 14.38 4.65
C ASP A 319 0.31 15.13 5.38
N LEU A 320 0.47 14.91 6.69
CA LEU A 320 1.63 15.44 7.44
C LEU A 320 2.95 14.90 6.93
N ASN A 321 3.02 13.59 6.63
CA ASN A 321 4.20 13.00 6.01
C ASN A 321 4.48 13.59 4.61
N HIS A 322 3.43 13.87 3.83
CA HIS A 322 3.58 14.49 2.53
C HIS A 322 4.11 15.93 2.63
N LEU A 323 3.58 16.73 3.57
CA LEU A 323 4.07 18.08 3.87
C LEU A 323 5.54 18.06 4.32
N LEU A 324 5.93 17.10 5.16
CA LEU A 324 7.32 16.90 5.58
C LEU A 324 8.26 16.65 4.40
N LYS A 325 7.87 15.77 3.47
CA LYS A 325 8.64 15.49 2.26
C LYS A 325 8.74 16.72 1.35
N ILE A 326 7.65 17.47 1.16
CA ILE A 326 7.68 18.72 0.38
C ILE A 326 8.65 19.72 1.02
N LYS A 327 8.51 19.99 2.33
CA LYS A 327 9.40 20.93 3.04
C LYS A 327 10.85 20.46 3.10
N TRP A 328 11.09 19.16 3.15
CA TRP A 328 12.44 18.59 3.01
C TRP A 328 13.09 19.00 1.68
N HIS A 329 12.39 18.85 0.56
CA HIS A 329 12.93 19.30 -0.73
C HIS A 329 13.08 20.83 -0.81
N MET A 330 12.20 21.59 -0.16
CA MET A 330 12.34 23.06 -0.08
C MET A 330 13.61 23.46 0.69
N LEU A 331 14.00 22.72 1.74
CA LEU A 331 15.22 22.99 2.51
C LEU A 331 16.50 22.91 1.67
N ASP A 332 16.54 22.01 0.70
CA ASP A 332 17.71 21.86 -0.18
C ASP A 332 17.78 22.95 -1.27
N MET A 333 16.68 23.67 -1.50
CA MET A 333 16.58 24.73 -2.53
C MET A 333 16.52 26.14 -1.96
N CYS A 334 16.17 26.30 -0.68
CA CYS A 334 15.98 27.62 -0.08
C CYS A 334 17.26 28.45 -0.08
N ALA A 335 17.11 29.78 -0.16
CA ALA A 335 18.24 30.68 -0.10
C ALA A 335 18.95 30.57 1.27
N PRO A 336 20.28 30.77 1.36
CA PRO A 336 21.02 30.58 2.61
C PRO A 336 20.48 31.39 3.80
N ASN A 337 19.94 32.58 3.54
CA ASN A 337 19.33 33.46 4.55
C ASN A 337 17.94 33.00 5.03
N GLU A 338 17.25 32.13 4.28
CA GLU A 338 15.93 31.60 4.62
C GLU A 338 16.00 30.22 5.27
N ARG A 339 17.19 29.62 5.31
CA ARG A 339 17.41 28.26 5.75
C ARG A 339 16.99 28.02 7.20
N ASP A 340 17.31 28.94 8.10
CA ASP A 340 16.93 28.80 9.52
C ASP A 340 15.41 28.80 9.70
N ALA A 341 14.70 29.68 8.99
CA ALA A 341 13.24 29.73 9.02
C ALA A 341 12.63 28.43 8.46
N ASN A 342 13.13 27.93 7.33
CA ASN A 342 12.66 26.67 6.75
C ASN A 342 12.96 25.46 7.64
N VAL A 343 14.09 25.45 8.38
CA VAL A 343 14.39 24.39 9.34
C VAL A 343 13.40 24.42 10.50
N ILE A 344 13.03 25.60 10.99
CA ILE A 344 12.02 25.76 12.04
C ILE A 344 10.65 25.24 11.55
N ASP A 345 10.23 25.61 10.34
CA ASP A 345 9.00 25.09 9.73
C ASP A 345 9.01 23.55 9.63
N TRP A 346 10.13 22.98 9.18
CA TRP A 346 10.29 21.53 9.07
C TRP A 346 10.24 20.86 10.44
N LEU A 347 10.90 21.41 11.47
CA LEU A 347 10.86 20.92 12.85
C LEU A 347 9.45 20.98 13.44
N HIS A 348 8.65 21.99 13.08
CA HIS A 348 7.25 22.07 13.48
C HIS A 348 6.42 20.94 12.86
N LEU A 349 6.56 20.70 11.55
CA LEU A 349 5.91 19.57 10.89
C LEU A 349 6.38 18.23 11.44
N ALA A 350 7.65 18.12 11.82
CA ALA A 350 8.24 16.92 12.43
C ALA A 350 7.59 16.61 13.79
N GLU A 351 7.35 17.64 14.61
CA GLU A 351 6.60 17.48 15.86
C GLU A 351 5.16 17.05 15.61
N LEU A 352 4.47 17.69 14.65
CA LEU A 352 3.09 17.32 14.31
C LEU A 352 3.00 15.87 13.82
N PHE A 353 3.91 15.43 12.96
CA PHE A 353 3.98 14.05 12.49
C PHE A 353 4.27 13.07 13.63
N THR A 354 5.17 13.44 14.56
CA THR A 354 5.49 12.62 15.73
C THR A 354 4.28 12.46 16.65
N LEU A 355 3.61 13.57 16.99
CA LEU A 355 2.37 13.56 17.77
C LEU A 355 1.26 12.75 17.08
N GLN A 356 1.12 12.91 15.76
CA GLN A 356 0.14 12.15 14.99
C GLN A 356 0.46 10.65 15.00
N THR A 357 1.74 10.28 14.93
CA THR A 357 2.20 8.88 15.03
C THR A 357 1.90 8.29 16.40
N GLU A 358 2.08 9.07 17.48
CA GLU A 358 1.67 8.66 18.82
C GLU A 358 0.15 8.48 18.92
N ALA A 359 -0.63 9.38 18.33
CA ALA A 359 -2.10 9.30 18.34
C ALA A 359 -2.62 8.03 17.64
N ILE A 360 -2.06 7.68 16.47
CA ILE A 360 -2.41 6.41 15.80
C ILE A 360 -1.89 5.19 16.58
N GLY A 361 -0.74 5.31 17.26
CA GLY A 361 -0.18 4.27 18.12
C GLY A 361 -1.06 3.96 19.33
N LEU A 362 -1.54 4.99 20.03
CA LEU A 362 -2.44 4.86 21.19
C LEU A 362 -3.79 4.21 20.82
N ARG A 363 -4.26 4.41 19.58
CA ARG A 363 -5.47 3.76 19.05
C ARG A 363 -5.22 2.33 18.55
N GLY A 364 -3.99 1.83 18.65
CA GLY A 364 -3.61 0.50 18.20
C GLY A 364 -3.56 0.34 16.69
N ILE A 365 -3.58 1.45 15.92
CA ILE A 365 -3.67 1.43 14.45
C ILE A 365 -2.34 1.02 13.81
N LEU A 366 -1.21 1.41 14.42
CA LEU A 366 0.14 1.17 13.87
C LEU A 366 0.39 -0.29 13.49
N ARG A 367 -0.15 -1.24 14.27
CA ARG A 367 0.05 -2.68 14.02
C ARG A 367 -0.62 -3.17 12.74
N TYR A 368 -1.62 -2.44 12.24
CA TYR A 368 -2.40 -2.78 11.06
C TYR A 368 -1.96 -2.00 9.82
N LEU A 369 -0.93 -1.16 9.94
CA LEU A 369 -0.39 -0.41 8.81
C LEU A 369 0.06 -1.36 7.70
N GLN A 370 -0.20 -0.92 6.48
CA GLN A 370 0.29 -1.55 5.26
C GLN A 370 1.81 -1.36 5.19
N ASP A 371 2.49 -2.27 4.51
CA ASP A 371 3.95 -2.24 4.35
C ASP A 371 4.44 -0.94 3.69
N THR A 372 3.74 -0.49 2.65
CA THR A 372 3.99 0.81 2.00
C THR A 372 3.87 1.98 2.96
N SER A 373 2.82 1.98 3.80
CA SER A 373 2.58 3.05 4.78
C SER A 373 3.64 3.08 5.87
N ALA A 374 4.08 1.91 6.33
CA ALA A 374 5.09 1.79 7.36
C ALA A 374 6.42 2.45 6.98
N THR A 375 6.73 2.51 5.68
CA THR A 375 7.94 3.20 5.21
C THR A 375 7.98 4.69 5.55
N HIS A 376 6.84 5.34 5.82
CA HIS A 376 6.79 6.78 6.17
C HIS A 376 7.57 7.11 7.45
N ILE A 377 7.50 6.24 8.46
CA ILE A 377 8.29 6.41 9.69
C ILE A 377 9.78 6.29 9.38
N SER A 378 10.15 5.36 8.51
CA SER A 378 11.53 5.22 8.06
C SER A 378 11.98 6.41 7.20
N SER A 379 11.09 6.96 6.35
CA SER A 379 11.34 8.20 5.59
C SER A 379 11.74 9.34 6.50
N PHE A 380 10.98 9.49 7.59
CA PHE A 380 11.26 10.49 8.61
C PHE A 380 12.66 10.30 9.22
N GLY A 381 13.00 9.06 9.58
CA GLY A 381 14.33 8.75 10.13
C GLY A 381 15.47 9.09 9.16
N VAL A 382 15.32 8.79 7.86
CA VAL A 382 16.32 9.16 6.85
C VAL A 382 16.45 10.68 6.69
N MET A 383 15.33 11.43 6.67
CA MET A 383 15.38 12.89 6.65
C MET A 383 16.10 13.45 7.88
N VAL A 384 15.82 12.91 9.08
CA VAL A 384 16.53 13.30 10.31
C VAL A 384 18.02 13.01 10.20
N TYR A 385 18.41 11.82 9.74
CA TYR A 385 19.83 11.45 9.57
C TYR A 385 20.55 12.44 8.65
N ASN A 386 19.98 12.73 7.48
CA ASN A 386 20.56 13.65 6.51
C ASN A 386 20.63 15.10 7.01
N LEU A 387 19.71 15.51 7.89
CA LEU A 387 19.70 16.85 8.48
C LEU A 387 20.66 16.99 9.67
N PHE A 388 20.93 15.90 10.39
CA PHE A 388 21.46 15.92 11.75
C PHE A 388 22.75 16.73 11.92
N SER A 389 23.73 16.49 11.05
CA SER A 389 25.04 17.16 11.09
C SER A 389 24.92 18.67 10.87
N ARG A 390 23.89 19.12 10.13
CA ARG A 390 23.62 20.52 9.78
C ARG A 390 22.88 21.27 10.90
N LEU A 391 22.39 20.58 11.93
CA LEU A 391 21.60 21.19 13.01
C LEU A 391 22.49 21.67 14.18
N PRO A 392 22.15 22.79 14.84
CA PRO A 392 22.73 23.18 16.12
C PRO A 392 22.35 22.18 17.23
N HIS A 393 23.16 22.14 18.29
CA HIS A 393 23.04 21.17 19.39
C HIS A 393 21.62 21.07 19.98
N PHE A 394 20.93 22.20 20.18
CA PHE A 394 19.56 22.17 20.73
C PHE A 394 18.56 21.49 19.77
N GLN A 395 18.70 21.69 18.46
CA GLN A 395 17.83 21.06 17.45
C GLN A 395 18.17 19.58 17.26
N ARG A 396 19.46 19.19 17.38
CA ARG A 396 19.88 17.77 17.41
C ARG A 396 19.16 17.01 18.53
N ARG A 397 19.18 17.55 19.76
CA ARG A 397 18.45 16.95 20.89
C ARG A 397 16.94 16.81 20.64
N VAL A 398 16.33 17.78 19.95
CA VAL A 398 14.91 17.76 19.58
C VAL A 398 14.62 16.62 18.61
N VAL A 399 15.34 16.52 17.50
CA VAL A 399 15.11 15.45 16.50
C VAL A 399 15.46 14.06 17.04
N THR A 400 16.50 13.93 17.89
CA THR A 400 16.81 12.71 18.64
C THR A 400 15.62 12.31 19.54
N GLY A 401 14.95 13.30 20.14
CA GLY A 401 13.71 13.10 20.89
C GLY A 401 12.57 12.54 20.05
N TYR A 402 12.37 13.04 18.83
CA TYR A 402 11.37 12.54 17.89
C TYR A 402 11.64 11.08 17.49
N VAL A 403 12.88 10.76 17.09
CA VAL A 403 13.28 9.39 16.74
C VAL A 403 13.03 8.42 17.89
N ARG A 404 13.34 8.81 19.14
CA ARG A 404 13.06 8.01 20.34
C ARG A 404 11.57 7.74 20.54
N ARG A 405 10.72 8.77 20.40
CA ARG A 405 9.26 8.64 20.52
C ARG A 405 8.69 7.69 19.45
N LEU A 406 9.09 7.88 18.20
CA LEU A 406 8.67 7.03 17.09
C LEU A 406 9.14 5.58 17.25
N SER A 407 10.38 5.36 17.71
CA SER A 407 10.90 4.02 18.04
C SER A 407 9.99 3.32 19.07
N LYS A 408 9.62 4.01 20.15
CA LYS A 408 8.74 3.47 21.19
C LYS A 408 7.35 3.11 20.65
N CYS A 409 6.80 3.94 19.76
CA CYS A 409 5.53 3.65 19.09
C CYS A 409 5.61 2.36 18.25
N CYS A 410 6.69 2.19 17.48
CA CYS A 410 6.91 0.99 16.67
C CYS A 410 7.03 -0.26 17.56
N ASP A 411 7.85 -0.19 18.61
CA ASP A 411 8.06 -1.30 19.54
C ASP A 411 6.74 -1.73 20.21
N SER A 412 5.94 -0.75 20.65
CA SER A 412 4.62 -1.00 21.27
C SER A 412 3.64 -1.66 20.31
N ALA A 413 3.74 -1.37 19.01
CA ALA A 413 2.86 -1.93 17.98
C ALA A 413 3.17 -3.40 17.64
N THR A 414 4.37 -3.89 17.96
CA THR A 414 4.79 -5.27 17.64
C THR A 414 4.11 -6.33 18.50
N LEU A 415 3.65 -5.99 19.70
CA LEU A 415 3.17 -6.93 20.72
C LEU A 415 4.16 -8.10 20.99
N GLY A 416 5.46 -7.85 20.82
CA GLY A 416 6.52 -8.86 20.99
C GLY A 416 6.83 -9.70 19.75
N ASP A 417 6.14 -9.46 18.62
CA ASP A 417 6.43 -10.10 17.33
C ASP A 417 7.33 -9.21 16.46
N GLY A 418 8.64 -9.44 16.53
CA GLY A 418 9.65 -8.70 15.78
C GLY A 418 9.57 -8.88 14.26
N GLU A 419 8.83 -9.89 13.77
CA GLU A 419 8.65 -10.17 12.34
C GLU A 419 7.48 -9.39 11.72
N THR A 420 6.81 -8.53 12.51
CA THR A 420 5.82 -7.60 11.99
C THR A 420 6.49 -6.44 11.25
N VAL A 421 5.74 -5.80 10.35
CA VAL A 421 6.20 -4.60 9.63
C VAL A 421 6.72 -3.52 10.61
N MET A 422 6.00 -3.28 11.71
CA MET A 422 6.44 -2.35 12.76
C MET A 422 7.69 -2.81 13.50
N GLY A 423 7.95 -4.12 13.57
CA GLY A 423 9.19 -4.67 14.11
C GLY A 423 10.41 -4.31 13.26
N PHE A 424 10.30 -4.40 11.93
CA PHE A 424 11.35 -3.96 11.01
C PHE A 424 11.61 -2.45 11.12
N VAL A 425 10.55 -1.64 11.13
CA VAL A 425 10.66 -0.18 11.29
C VAL A 425 11.22 0.20 12.66
N GLY A 426 10.78 -0.47 13.73
CA GLY A 426 11.28 -0.25 15.09
C GLY A 426 12.78 -0.49 15.21
N ARG A 427 13.29 -1.60 14.66
CA ARG A 427 14.74 -1.88 14.61
C ARG A 427 15.52 -0.80 13.87
N PHE A 428 15.00 -0.31 12.75
CA PHE A 428 15.61 0.80 12.03
C PHE A 428 15.69 2.05 12.90
N MET A 429 14.59 2.44 13.55
CA MET A 429 14.54 3.63 14.40
C MET A 429 15.46 3.50 15.63
N GLN A 430 15.59 2.30 16.21
CA GLN A 430 16.52 2.03 17.30
C GLN A 430 17.98 2.15 16.86
N ARG A 431 18.34 1.60 15.69
CA ARG A 431 19.69 1.70 15.14
C ARG A 431 20.03 3.15 14.80
N LEU A 432 19.09 3.87 14.17
CA LEU A 432 19.23 5.29 13.92
C LEU A 432 19.45 6.07 15.22
N LEU A 433 18.64 5.82 16.26
CA LEU A 433 18.79 6.47 17.56
C LEU A 433 20.19 6.26 18.15
N HIS A 434 20.74 5.06 18.04
CA HIS A 434 22.11 4.78 18.48
C HIS A 434 23.13 5.63 17.73
N VAL A 435 23.02 5.70 16.39
CA VAL A 435 23.92 6.52 15.55
C VAL A 435 23.83 8.01 15.91
N LEU A 436 22.63 8.54 16.12
CA LEU A 436 22.43 9.97 16.48
C LEU A 436 23.03 10.30 17.85
N VAL A 437 22.87 9.42 18.84
CA VAL A 437 23.41 9.61 20.18
C VAL A 437 24.94 9.52 20.19
N SER A 438 25.53 8.53 19.52
CA SER A 438 26.99 8.41 19.42
C SER A 438 27.62 9.63 18.73
N SER A 439 26.95 10.17 17.70
CA SER A 439 27.40 11.39 17.03
C SER A 439 27.32 12.64 17.94
N GLU A 440 26.33 12.73 18.84
CA GLU A 440 26.29 13.80 19.85
C GLU A 440 27.45 13.69 20.84
N GLU A 441 27.82 12.47 21.26
CA GLU A 441 28.93 12.22 22.19
C GLU A 441 30.30 12.59 21.58
N GLU A 442 30.55 12.25 20.31
CA GLU A 442 31.78 12.62 19.60
C GLU A 442 31.96 14.14 19.47
N HIS A 443 30.87 14.88 19.21
CA HIS A 443 30.91 16.35 19.09
C HIS A 443 30.95 17.08 20.44
N ALA A 444 30.77 16.36 21.55
CA ALA A 444 30.85 16.90 22.91
C ALA A 444 32.27 16.80 23.51
N LEU A 445 33.20 16.10 22.85
CA LEU A 445 34.60 16.01 23.27
C LEU A 445 35.38 17.31 22.96
N PRO A 446 36.31 17.74 23.83
CA PRO A 446 37.19 18.87 23.52
C PRO A 446 38.10 18.57 22.31
N GLU A 447 38.35 19.57 21.46
CA GLU A 447 39.14 19.44 20.21
C GLU A 447 40.52 18.78 20.38
N SER A 448 41.07 18.72 21.59
CA SER A 448 42.37 18.08 21.88
C SER A 448 42.32 16.55 21.98
N GLU A 449 41.14 15.93 22.06
CA GLU A 449 40.97 14.47 22.21
C GLU A 449 40.30 13.81 20.99
N VAL A 450 39.97 14.57 19.95
CA VAL A 450 39.43 14.03 18.70
C VAL A 450 40.58 13.46 17.86
N PRO A 451 40.69 12.13 17.65
CA PRO A 451 41.70 11.57 16.76
C PRO A 451 41.51 12.11 15.34
N PRO A 452 42.59 12.32 14.55
CA PRO A 452 42.48 12.85 13.20
C PRO A 452 41.64 11.91 12.33
N PRO A 453 40.75 12.44 11.46
CA PRO A 453 39.86 11.61 10.67
C PRO A 453 40.67 10.74 9.70
N GLU A 454 40.59 9.42 9.87
CA GLU A 454 40.97 8.46 8.84
C GLU A 454 39.95 8.59 7.69
N ASN A 455 40.38 9.23 6.60
CA ASN A 455 39.63 9.51 5.37
C ASN A 455 38.58 10.64 5.40
N PRO A 456 38.88 11.82 4.81
CA PRO A 456 37.89 12.90 4.61
C PRO A 456 36.80 12.55 3.58
N ALA A 457 36.90 11.40 2.89
CA ALA A 457 35.90 10.91 1.94
C ALA A 457 34.69 10.21 2.61
N ASN A 458 34.77 9.88 3.90
CA ASN A 458 33.67 9.25 4.65
C ASN A 458 32.74 10.25 5.38
N ALA A 459 33.04 11.55 5.32
CA ALA A 459 32.18 12.56 5.89
C ALA A 459 30.92 12.74 5.03
N THR A 460 29.78 12.26 5.55
CA THR A 460 28.41 12.43 5.02
C THR A 460 28.12 11.80 3.65
N ALA A 461 28.06 10.47 3.61
CA ALA A 461 27.25 9.80 2.59
C ALA A 461 25.77 10.10 2.88
N LEU A 462 25.12 10.88 1.98
CA LEU A 462 23.70 11.18 2.05
C LEU A 462 22.91 9.88 1.77
N LEU A 463 22.00 9.49 2.66
CA LEU A 463 21.12 8.36 2.39
C LEU A 463 20.07 8.80 1.36
N ASP A 464 20.07 8.16 0.19
CA ASP A 464 19.04 8.36 -0.82
C ASP A 464 17.71 7.76 -0.34
N LEU A 465 16.72 8.63 -0.15
CA LEU A 465 15.37 8.28 0.27
C LEU A 465 14.71 7.29 -0.71
N ASP A 466 14.88 7.48 -2.01
CA ASP A 466 14.19 6.68 -3.02
C ASP A 466 14.80 5.28 -3.13
N ALA A 467 16.14 5.19 -3.12
CA ALA A 467 16.85 3.91 -3.05
C ALA A 467 16.51 3.14 -1.75
N PHE A 468 16.41 3.86 -0.63
CA PHE A 468 16.03 3.28 0.65
C PHE A 468 14.61 2.68 0.63
N PHE A 469 13.62 3.38 0.04
CA PHE A 469 12.26 2.83 -0.09
C PHE A 469 12.18 1.63 -1.00
N LEU A 470 12.84 1.68 -2.15
CA LEU A 470 12.87 0.58 -3.10
C LEU A 470 13.49 -0.67 -2.46
N GLY A 471 14.60 -0.53 -1.73
CA GLY A 471 15.24 -1.62 -1.00
C GLY A 471 14.36 -2.25 0.08
N MET A 472 13.65 -1.42 0.85
CA MET A 472 12.70 -1.88 1.88
C MET A 472 11.53 -2.69 1.32
N LEU A 473 11.08 -2.39 0.10
CA LEU A 473 9.85 -2.95 -0.47
C LEU A 473 10.07 -4.08 -1.49
N GLN A 474 11.26 -4.19 -2.10
CA GLN A 474 11.49 -5.13 -3.20
C GLN A 474 12.10 -6.48 -2.82
N ASN A 475 12.85 -6.60 -1.71
CA ASN A 475 13.67 -7.81 -1.53
C ASN A 475 13.70 -8.43 -0.14
N GLY A 476 13.25 -7.78 0.94
CA GLY A 476 13.50 -8.28 2.30
C GLY A 476 14.99 -8.53 2.63
N THR A 477 15.91 -8.27 1.69
CA THR A 477 17.34 -8.16 1.90
C THR A 477 17.54 -7.01 2.86
N ASP A 478 18.24 -7.29 3.95
CA ASP A 478 18.62 -6.31 4.95
C ASP A 478 19.24 -5.07 4.27
N PRO A 479 18.50 -3.96 4.09
CA PRO A 479 19.06 -2.72 3.56
C PRO A 479 20.08 -2.15 4.57
N PHE A 480 20.11 -2.71 5.77
CA PHE A 480 20.89 -2.32 6.92
C PHE A 480 22.20 -3.11 7.07
N ALA A 481 22.60 -3.94 6.09
CA ALA A 481 23.96 -4.49 6.04
C ALA A 481 25.03 -3.39 6.04
N ASN A 482 24.68 -2.19 5.54
CA ASN A 482 25.61 -1.06 5.37
C ASN A 482 25.63 -0.05 6.53
N LEU A 483 24.80 -0.20 7.58
CA LEU A 483 24.72 0.76 8.69
C LEU A 483 25.60 0.35 9.90
N VAL A 484 26.81 -0.16 9.70
CA VAL A 484 27.68 -0.58 10.83
C VAL A 484 28.55 0.61 11.28
N PRO A 485 28.69 0.86 12.60
CA PRO A 485 29.61 1.88 13.08
C PRO A 485 31.06 1.46 12.77
N GLY A 486 31.77 2.27 12.00
CA GLY A 486 33.24 2.33 12.02
C GLY A 486 34.07 1.25 11.30
N GLN A 487 33.81 0.88 10.03
CA GLN A 487 34.86 0.31 9.17
C GLN A 487 34.74 0.65 7.68
N GLU A 488 35.92 0.72 7.03
CA GLU A 488 36.27 1.29 5.72
C GLU A 488 35.59 0.64 4.49
N PHE A 489 35.11 1.48 3.56
CA PHE A 489 34.68 1.08 2.21
C PHE A 489 35.84 1.19 1.22
N TRP A 490 36.34 0.05 0.76
CA TRP A 490 37.16 -0.03 -0.46
C TRP A 490 36.26 -0.42 -1.63
N PHE A 491 36.03 0.49 -2.57
CA PHE A 491 35.49 0.15 -3.89
C PHE A 491 36.65 -0.06 -4.87
N ASP A 492 36.62 -1.21 -5.58
CA ASP A 492 37.51 -1.54 -6.69
C ASP A 492 37.27 -0.59 -7.88
N PRO A 493 38.28 0.15 -8.35
CA PRO A 493 38.11 1.17 -9.39
C PRO A 493 37.94 0.63 -10.83
N ASN A 494 37.74 -0.68 -11.06
CA ASN A 494 37.71 -1.24 -12.42
C ASN A 494 36.35 -1.70 -12.98
N VAL A 495 35.22 -1.35 -12.37
CA VAL A 495 33.91 -1.68 -12.98
C VAL A 495 33.47 -0.57 -13.94
N VAL A 496 33.78 -0.77 -15.22
CA VAL A 496 33.20 -0.01 -16.34
C VAL A 496 31.80 -0.56 -16.61
N LEU A 497 30.78 0.30 -16.53
CA LEU A 497 29.40 -0.03 -16.91
C LEU A 497 29.28 -0.02 -18.44
N SER A 498 28.94 -1.18 -19.01
CA SER A 498 28.37 -1.33 -20.35
C SER A 498 26.86 -1.41 -20.29
#